data_AF-A0A0C2W017-F1
#
_entry.id   AF-A0A0C2W017-F1
#
_cell.length_a   1.000
_cell.length_b   1.000
_cell.length_c   1.000
_cell.angle_alpha   90.00
_cell.angle_beta   90.00
_cell.angle_gamma   90.00
#
_symmetry.space_group_name_H-M   'P 1'
#
loop_
_entity.id
_entity.type
_entity.pdbx_description
1 polymer ?
#
loop_
_entity_poly.entity_id
_entity_poly.type
_entity_poly.pdbx_seq_one_letter_code
_entity_poly.pdbx_strand_id
1 'polypeptide(L)' 'HLHRIKVVQSPKCSRCKTYDESVEHYLLHCDAYRQERIAMKRKIRGRVKDLEHLLGNHKNAEAVIDYVMKTGRL' A
#
# COMPACT_ATOMS: atom_id res chain seq x y z
N HIS A 1 -11.23 2.93 4.29
CA HIS A 1 -12.07 1.70 4.20
C HIS A 1 -12.13 0.90 5.52
N LEU A 2 -11.09 0.94 6.38
CA LEU A 2 -11.03 0.18 7.65
C LEU A 2 -11.91 0.75 8.79
N HIS A 3 -12.08 2.07 8.87
CA HIS A 3 -12.99 2.69 9.85
C HIS A 3 -14.45 2.30 9.63
N ARG A 4 -14.86 2.09 8.37
CA ARG A 4 -16.22 1.62 8.03
C ARG A 4 -16.54 0.23 8.57
N ILE A 5 -15.53 -0.64 8.73
CA ILE A 5 -15.67 -1.96 9.35
C ILE A 5 -15.26 -1.96 10.83
N LYS A 6 -15.13 -0.78 11.45
CA LYS A 6 -14.79 -0.55 12.87
C LYS A 6 -13.46 -1.17 13.36
N VAL A 7 -12.55 -1.51 12.45
CA VAL A 7 -11.24 -2.10 12.81
C VAL A 7 -10.27 -1.05 13.36
N VAL A 8 -10.47 0.23 13.03
CA VAL A 8 -9.64 1.34 13.49
C VAL A 8 -10.50 2.51 13.95
N GLN A 9 -10.09 3.16 15.05
CA GLN A 9 -10.82 4.28 15.67
C GLN A 9 -10.83 5.56 14.81
N SER A 10 -9.83 5.71 13.93
CA SER A 10 -9.75 6.85 13.02
C SER A 10 -9.76 6.33 11.58
N PRO A 11 -10.46 7.01 10.66
CA PRO A 11 -10.31 6.72 9.25
C PRO A 11 -8.91 7.08 8.75
N LYS A 12 -8.13 7.90 9.46
CA LYS A 12 -6.80 8.33 9.05
C LYS A 12 -5.76 7.21 9.12
N CYS A 13 -4.82 7.22 8.19
CA CYS A 13 -3.65 6.37 8.23
C CYS A 13 -2.88 6.58 9.53
N SER A 14 -2.64 5.50 10.28
CA SER A 14 -1.93 5.56 11.56
C SER A 14 -0.47 6.02 11.43
N ARG A 15 0.10 5.90 10.23
CA ARG A 15 1.52 6.17 9.95
C ARG A 15 1.74 7.57 9.42
N CYS A 16 1.05 7.97 8.35
CA CYS A 16 1.20 9.33 7.79
C CYS A 16 0.29 10.36 8.47
N LYS A 17 -0.85 9.93 9.03
CA LYS A 17 -1.87 10.79 9.67
C LYS A 17 -2.47 11.89 8.78
N THR A 18 -2.16 11.89 7.49
CA THR A 18 -2.57 12.93 6.53
C THR A 18 -3.85 12.58 5.80
N TYR A 19 -3.97 11.33 5.33
CA TYR A 19 -5.09 10.85 4.52
C TYR A 19 -5.80 9.69 5.20
N ASP A 20 -7.01 9.41 4.73
CA ASP A 20 -7.74 8.22 5.14
C ASP A 20 -7.01 6.94 4.71
N GLU A 21 -6.98 5.97 5.62
CA GLU A 21 -6.47 4.64 5.42
C GLU A 21 -7.37 3.87 4.45
N SER A 22 -6.83 3.65 3.26
CA SER A 22 -7.37 2.79 2.21
C SER A 22 -6.25 1.92 1.65
N VAL A 23 -6.62 0.80 1.02
CA VAL A 23 -5.66 -0.08 0.33
C VAL A 23 -4.89 0.71 -0.74
N GLU A 24 -5.57 1.60 -1.46
CA GLU A 24 -4.97 2.49 -2.44
C GLU A 24 -3.98 3.48 -1.80
N HIS A 25 -4.36 4.15 -0.72
CA HIS A 25 -3.46 5.04 0.00
C HIS A 25 -2.21 4.28 0.44
N TYR A 26 -2.40 3.14 1.11
CA TYR A 26 -1.32 2.31 1.62
C TYR A 26 -0.37 1.81 0.52
N LEU A 27 -0.89 1.27 -0.58
CA LEU A 27 -0.07 0.66 -1.64
C LEU A 27 0.53 1.69 -2.61
N LEU A 28 -0.14 2.83 -2.84
CA LEU A 28 0.24 3.77 -3.91
C LEU A 28 0.73 5.13 -3.40
N HIS A 29 0.20 5.63 -2.27
CA HIS A 29 0.32 7.06 -1.92
C HIS A 29 0.95 7.37 -0.55
N CYS A 30 1.01 6.44 0.40
CA CYS A 30 1.31 6.75 1.80
C CYS A 30 2.74 7.25 2.05
N ASP A 31 2.99 8.55 2.22
CA ASP A 31 4.37 9.06 2.34
C ASP A 31 5.22 8.41 3.44
N ALA A 32 4.60 7.91 4.51
CA ALA A 32 5.29 7.16 5.56
C ALA A 32 5.98 5.86 5.08
N TYR A 33 5.53 5.30 3.96
CA TYR A 33 6.09 4.07 3.35
C TYR A 33 6.74 4.33 1.99
N ARG A 34 7.19 5.57 1.76
CA ARG A 34 7.71 5.99 0.45
C ARG A 34 8.92 5.16 0.01
N GLN A 35 9.82 4.80 0.93
CA GLN A 35 11.03 4.03 0.60
C GLN A 35 10.68 2.60 0.17
N GLU A 36 9.79 1.94 0.92
CA GLU A 36 9.30 0.60 0.64
C GLU A 36 8.51 0.58 -0.67
N ARG A 37 7.70 1.61 -0.95
CA ARG A 37 7.01 1.74 -2.24
C ARG A 37 7.97 1.91 -3.41
N ILE A 38 9.03 2.70 -3.26
CA ILE A 38 10.05 2.84 -4.30
C ILE A 38 10.71 1.49 -4.58
N ALA A 39 11.05 0.73 -3.53
CA ALA A 39 11.61 -0.61 -3.69
C ALA A 39 10.64 -1.58 -4.39
N MET A 40 9.36 -1.57 -3.99
CA MET A 40 8.30 -2.36 -4.63
C MET A 40 8.15 -2.00 -6.13
N LYS A 41 8.06 -0.70 -6.45
CA LYS A 41 7.91 -0.22 -7.84
C LYS A 41 9.12 -0.59 -8.71
N ARG A 42 10.33 -0.58 -8.15
CA ARG A 42 11.55 -1.03 -8.85
C ARG A 42 11.48 -2.51 -9.23
N LYS A 43 10.90 -3.37 -8.38
CA LYS A 43 10.70 -4.79 -8.68
C LYS A 43 9.69 -5.02 -9.81
N ILE A 44 8.63 -4.21 -9.85
CA ILE A 44 7.55 -4.31 -10.84
C ILE A 44 8.00 -3.84 -12.25
N ARG A 45 9.18 -3.20 -12.39
CA ARG A 45 9.76 -2.73 -13.67
C ARG A 45 8.75 -1.96 -14.55
N GLY A 46 7.90 -1.14 -13.93
CA GLY A 46 6.86 -0.42 -14.64
C GLY A 46 6.26 0.73 -13.83
N ARG A 47 5.55 1.63 -14.51
CA ARG A 47 4.73 2.67 -13.85
C ARG A 47 3.46 2.01 -13.33
N VAL A 48 3.45 1.62 -12.06
CA VAL A 48 2.21 1.27 -11.35
C VAL A 48 1.36 2.55 -11.25
N LYS A 49 0.27 2.60 -12.02
CA LYS A 49 -0.63 3.76 -12.10
C LYS A 49 -1.82 3.62 -11.14
N ASP A 50 -2.30 2.40 -10.95
CA ASP A 50 -3.54 2.10 -10.27
C ASP A 50 -3.48 0.70 -9.61
N LEU A 51 -4.49 0.43 -8.77
CA LEU A 51 -4.57 -0.80 -7.98
C LEU A 51 -4.74 -2.05 -8.86
N GLU A 52 -5.46 -1.91 -9.97
CA GLU A 52 -5.76 -3.01 -10.89
C GLU A 52 -4.48 -3.49 -11.58
N HIS A 53 -3.64 -2.56 -12.03
CA HIS A 53 -2.32 -2.88 -12.57
C HIS A 53 -1.39 -3.52 -11.52
N LEU A 54 -1.52 -3.11 -10.26
CA LEU A 54 -0.69 -3.60 -9.17
C LEU A 54 -1.08 -5.02 -8.73
N LEU A 55 -2.38 -5.32 -8.69
CA LEU A 55 -2.91 -6.58 -8.17
C LEU A 55 -3.31 -7.58 -9.26
N GLY A 56 -3.44 -7.14 -10.52
CA GLY A 56 -3.91 -7.95 -11.64
C GLY A 56 -2.87 -8.91 -12.25
N ASN A 57 -1.63 -8.94 -11.75
CA ASN A 57 -0.60 -9.85 -12.24
C ASN A 57 0.12 -10.53 -11.07
N HIS A 58 0.26 -11.86 -11.15
CA HIS A 58 0.97 -12.68 -10.16
C HIS A 58 2.38 -12.16 -9.83
N LYS A 59 3.14 -11.70 -10.84
CA LYS A 59 4.48 -11.15 -10.61
C LYS A 59 4.47 -9.87 -9.75
N ASN A 60 3.42 -9.06 -9.88
CA ASN A 60 3.27 -7.84 -9.09
C ASN A 60 2.78 -8.18 -7.67
N ALA A 61 1.95 -9.22 -7.54
CA ALA A 61 1.48 -9.71 -6.25
C ALA A 61 2.64 -10.12 -5.32
N GLU A 62 3.67 -10.80 -5.83
CA GLU A 62 4.87 -11.12 -5.04
C GLU A 62 5.58 -9.86 -4.50
N ALA A 63 5.68 -8.82 -5.33
CA ALA A 63 6.27 -7.54 -4.91
C ALA A 63 5.40 -6.83 -3.86
N VAL A 64 4.08 -6.95 -3.96
CA VAL A 64 3.13 -6.43 -2.96
C VAL A 64 3.25 -7.20 -1.64
N ILE A 65 3.39 -8.53 -1.67
CA ILE A 65 3.58 -9.34 -0.45
C ILE A 65 4.88 -8.93 0.27
N ASP A 66 5.99 -8.77 -0.45
CA ASP A 66 7.25 -8.28 0.13
C ASP A 66 7.10 -6.87 0.73
N TYR A 67 6.33 -5.99 0.08
CA TYR A 67 5.99 -4.68 0.62
C TYR A 67 5.19 -4.81 1.92
N VAL A 68 4.14 -5.64 1.96
CA VAL A 68 3.31 -5.84 3.15
C VAL A 68 4.15 -6.33 4.33
N MET A 69 5.03 -7.31 4.09
CA MET A 69 5.97 -7.83 5.09
C MET A 69 6.89 -6.74 5.62
N LYS A 70 7.50 -5.92 4.74
CA LYS A 70 8.43 -4.86 5.15
C LYS A 70 7.77 -3.72 5.93
N THR A 71 6.51 -3.45 5.63
CA THR A 71 5.74 -2.42 6.34
C THR A 71 5.12 -2.91 7.66
N GLY A 72 5.28 -4.20 7.99
CA GLY A 72 4.79 -4.80 9.24
C GLY A 72 3.27 -4.91 9.31
N ARG A 73 2.60 -5.17 8.18
CA ARG A 73 1.13 -5.28 8.10
C ARG A 73 0.61 -6.71 7.94
N LEU A 74 1.46 -7.71 8.18
CA LEU A 74 1.13 -9.13 8.22
C LEU A 74 1.08 -9.62 9.66
#